data_AF-A9GGS7-F1
#
_entry.id   AF-A9GGS7-F1
#
_cell.length_a   1.000
_cell.length_b   1.000
_cell.length_c   1.000
_cell.angle_alpha   90.00
_cell.angle_beta   90.00
_cell.angle_gamma   90.00
#
_symmetry.space_group_name_H-M   'P 1'
#
loop_
_entity.id
_entity.type
_entity.pdbx_description
1 polymer ?
#
loop_
_entity_poly.entity_id
_entity_poly.type
_entity_poly.pdbx_seq_one_letter_code
_entity_poly.pdbx_strand_id
1 'polypeptide(L)'
;MNLVEARNLPRHVGIIMDGNGRWAELRGEPREAGHKAGSAAVRRIVRVCRRLGVEALTLYAFSEQNWARPRNEVDALMGLLREYLMSERCEILENDIRLVAIGDISRLPEGVRDVLDPLRKASATNRQMTLALALSYGAREEIAAAARELAMEAVAGRLDPESIDGALLAARLPSLSVGEPDLIIRTGGEQRLSNFLLYGAAYAELSFTERLWPDFTEDDLFAAIAAYQRRDGAPPPARDAEGGGGGEPASARGALDAERPWRAREIAAPASQASHGSHDGSRTGV
;
A
#
# COMPACT_ATOMS: atom_id res chain seq x y z
N MET A 1 5.69 -2.25 24.06
CA MET A 1 4.95 -3.09 23.12
C MET A 1 3.60 -2.44 22.92
N ASN A 2 3.40 -1.78 21.79
CA ASN A 2 2.11 -1.17 21.46
C ASN A 2 1.21 -2.28 20.89
N LEU A 3 0.07 -2.53 21.52
CA LEU A 3 -0.92 -3.48 21.00
C LEU A 3 -1.83 -2.75 20.01
N VAL A 4 -1.99 -3.31 18.81
CA VAL A 4 -2.95 -2.85 17.80
C VAL A 4 -4.14 -3.80 17.81
N GLU A 5 -5.35 -3.25 17.83
CA GLU A 5 -6.54 -4.07 17.70
C GLU A 5 -6.72 -4.46 16.24
N ALA A 6 -7.08 -5.71 15.96
CA ALA A 6 -7.32 -6.19 14.60
C ALA A 6 -8.63 -5.63 13.97
N ARG A 7 -9.37 -4.79 14.70
CA ARG A 7 -10.57 -4.09 14.22
C ARG A 7 -10.21 -2.68 13.79
N ASN A 8 -10.92 -2.14 12.80
CA ASN A 8 -10.72 -0.77 12.32
C ASN A 8 -9.28 -0.50 11.86
N LEU A 9 -8.66 -1.44 11.16
CA LEU A 9 -7.36 -1.23 10.53
C LEU A 9 -7.51 -0.32 9.31
N PRO A 10 -6.52 0.53 8.99
CA PRO A 10 -6.49 1.20 7.70
C PRO A 10 -6.43 0.13 6.61
N ARG A 11 -7.33 0.20 5.65
CA ARG A 11 -7.35 -0.69 4.49
C ARG A 11 -6.13 -0.43 3.62
N HIS A 12 -5.77 0.84 3.43
CA HIS A 12 -4.63 1.26 2.62
C HIS A 12 -3.67 2.17 3.40
N VAL A 13 -2.43 1.71 3.52
CA VAL A 13 -1.33 2.49 4.12
C VAL A 13 -0.36 2.96 3.05
N GLY A 14 -0.09 4.26 2.97
CA GLY A 14 0.99 4.85 2.19
C GLY A 14 2.22 5.15 3.06
N ILE A 15 3.44 4.85 2.61
CA ILE A 15 4.66 5.15 3.37
C ILE A 15 5.69 5.89 2.52
N ILE A 16 6.11 7.07 3.02
CA ILE A 16 7.25 7.83 2.51
C ILE A 16 8.48 7.45 3.33
N MET A 17 9.37 6.66 2.72
CA MET A 17 10.53 6.03 3.34
C MET A 17 11.75 6.96 3.38
N ASP A 18 11.63 8.09 4.08
CA ASP A 18 12.66 9.12 4.17
C ASP A 18 13.66 8.84 5.32
N GLY A 19 14.89 9.34 5.17
CA GLY A 19 15.95 9.24 6.18
C GLY A 19 17.07 8.24 5.86
N ASN A 20 17.03 7.51 4.75
CA ASN A 20 18.07 6.53 4.38
C ASN A 20 19.49 7.13 4.32
N GLY A 21 19.68 8.22 3.58
CA GLY A 21 20.99 8.88 3.45
C GLY A 21 21.48 9.46 4.78
N ARG A 22 20.60 10.17 5.50
CA ARG A 22 20.90 10.72 6.84
C ARG A 22 21.29 9.63 7.83
N TRP A 23 20.66 8.46 7.76
CA TRP A 23 20.97 7.31 8.61
C TRP A 23 22.40 6.81 8.41
N ALA A 24 22.87 6.77 7.16
CA ALA A 24 24.24 6.38 6.83
C ALA A 24 25.24 7.46 7.25
N GLU A 25 24.95 8.73 6.96
CA GLU A 25 25.79 9.88 7.32
C GLU A 25 26.04 9.96 8.83
N LEU A 26 25.01 9.75 9.66
CA LEU A 26 25.14 9.72 11.12
C LEU A 26 26.06 8.60 11.64
N ARG A 27 26.34 7.59 10.81
CA ARG A 27 27.19 6.44 11.13
C ARG A 27 28.55 6.49 10.41
N GLY A 28 28.82 7.55 9.65
CA GLY A 28 30.04 7.68 8.85
C GLY A 28 30.09 6.71 7.65
N GLU A 29 28.93 6.18 7.24
CA GLU A 29 28.81 5.19 6.17
C GLU A 29 28.40 5.84 4.83
N PRO A 30 28.72 5.21 3.68
CA PRO A 30 28.21 5.62 2.37
C PRO A 30 26.67 5.57 2.32
N ARG A 31 26.04 6.46 1.54
CA ARG A 31 24.57 6.56 1.44
C ARG A 31 23.92 5.25 0.98
N GLU A 32 24.62 4.49 0.15
CA GLU A 32 24.23 3.16 -0.33
C GLU A 32 23.98 2.18 0.84
N ALA A 33 24.78 2.25 1.91
CA ALA A 33 24.59 1.44 3.11
C ALA A 33 23.24 1.74 3.78
N GLY A 34 22.85 3.01 3.81
CA GLY A 34 21.55 3.45 4.30
C GLY A 34 20.39 2.89 3.48
N HIS A 35 20.49 2.92 2.15
CA HIS A 35 19.48 2.33 1.28
C HIS A 35 19.38 0.80 1.42
N LYS A 36 20.51 0.10 1.58
CA LYS A 36 20.52 -1.35 1.85
C LYS A 36 19.86 -1.70 3.17
N ALA A 37 20.13 -0.93 4.23
CA ALA A 37 19.44 -1.07 5.51
C ALA A 37 17.93 -0.74 5.38
N GLY A 38 17.59 0.25 4.56
CA GLY A 38 16.23 0.59 4.19
C GLY A 38 15.46 -0.56 3.53
N SER A 39 16.09 -1.34 2.65
CA SER A 39 15.47 -2.54 2.05
C SER A 39 15.12 -3.61 3.10
N ALA A 40 15.93 -3.75 4.15
CA ALA A 40 15.60 -4.64 5.26
C ALA A 40 14.39 -4.14 6.08
N ALA A 41 14.25 -2.82 6.24
CA ALA A 41 13.07 -2.21 6.84
C ALA A 41 11.81 -2.42 5.99
N VAL A 42 11.92 -2.31 4.65
CA VAL A 42 10.81 -2.64 3.73
C VAL A 42 10.32 -4.05 3.96
N ARG A 43 11.20 -5.05 3.91
CA ARG A 43 10.84 -6.47 4.11
C ARG A 43 10.10 -6.69 5.42
N ARG A 44 10.59 -6.08 6.51
CA ARG A 44 9.95 -6.15 7.83
C ARG A 44 8.53 -5.57 7.78
N ILE A 45 8.37 -4.35 7.27
CA ILE A 45 7.07 -3.67 7.26
C ILE A 45 6.05 -4.35 6.33
N VAL A 46 6.47 -4.81 5.15
CA VAL A 46 5.63 -5.60 4.23
C VAL A 46 5.09 -6.85 4.93
N ARG A 47 5.96 -7.61 5.61
CA ARG A 47 5.56 -8.79 6.40
C ARG A 47 4.56 -8.45 7.49
N VAL A 48 4.78 -7.35 8.22
CA VAL A 48 3.89 -6.92 9.30
C VAL A 48 2.51 -6.53 8.76
N CYS A 49 2.46 -5.67 7.73
CA CYS A 49 1.19 -5.26 7.12
C CYS A 49 0.38 -6.46 6.64
N ARG A 50 1.03 -7.42 5.96
CA ARG A 50 0.40 -8.66 5.52
C ARG A 50 -0.12 -9.50 6.69
N ARG A 51 0.65 -9.64 7.77
CA ARG A 51 0.21 -10.38 8.98
C ARG A 51 -0.94 -9.70 9.71
N LEU A 52 -0.95 -8.37 9.74
CA LEU A 52 -2.03 -7.58 10.35
C LEU A 52 -3.32 -7.66 9.54
N GLY A 53 -3.25 -7.90 8.23
CA GLY A 53 -4.41 -7.89 7.33
C GLY A 53 -4.70 -6.52 6.72
N VAL A 54 -3.69 -5.65 6.60
CA VAL A 54 -3.78 -4.44 5.77
C VAL A 54 -4.00 -4.87 4.32
N GLU A 55 -5.00 -4.31 3.65
CA GLU A 55 -5.40 -4.73 2.30
C GLU A 55 -4.42 -4.21 1.23
N ALA A 56 -3.90 -3.00 1.41
CA ALA A 56 -2.97 -2.36 0.50
C ALA A 56 -1.85 -1.59 1.22
N LEU A 57 -0.62 -1.70 0.69
CA LEU A 57 0.55 -0.95 1.14
C LEU A 57 1.21 -0.29 -0.06
N THR A 58 1.26 1.04 -0.10
CA THR A 58 2.01 1.79 -1.13
C THR A 58 3.31 2.34 -0.54
N LEU A 59 4.44 1.98 -1.13
CA LEU A 59 5.76 2.46 -0.72
C LEU A 59 6.31 3.47 -1.73
N TYR A 60 6.72 4.64 -1.25
CA TYR A 60 7.35 5.65 -2.09
C TYR A 60 8.82 5.32 -2.36
N ALA A 61 9.05 4.42 -3.32
CA ALA A 61 10.36 3.83 -3.58
C ALA A 61 11.27 4.74 -4.41
N PHE A 62 10.75 5.42 -5.43
CA PHE A 62 11.52 6.36 -6.25
C PHE A 62 10.62 7.45 -6.84
N SER A 63 10.88 8.72 -6.49
CA SER A 63 10.07 9.83 -7.00
C SER A 63 10.51 10.32 -8.37
N GLU A 64 9.59 10.95 -9.10
CA GLU A 64 9.86 11.66 -10.34
C GLU A 64 11.00 12.69 -10.17
N GLN A 65 11.02 13.41 -9.04
CA GLN A 65 12.05 14.40 -8.74
C GLN A 65 13.41 13.76 -8.40
N ASN A 66 13.49 12.45 -8.15
CA ASN A 66 14.77 11.77 -7.91
C ASN A 66 15.62 11.64 -9.17
N TRP A 67 15.03 11.79 -10.38
CA TRP A 67 15.81 11.85 -11.62
C TRP A 67 16.72 13.08 -11.73
N ALA A 68 16.48 14.12 -10.94
CA ALA A 68 17.35 15.29 -10.87
C ALA A 68 18.63 15.08 -10.04
N ARG A 69 18.78 13.90 -9.39
CA ARG A 69 19.99 13.55 -8.64
C ARG A 69 21.15 13.19 -9.58
N PRO A 70 22.41 13.20 -9.08
CA PRO A 70 23.55 12.75 -9.86
C PRO A 70 23.34 11.35 -10.46
N ARG A 71 23.79 11.17 -11.71
CA ARG A 71 23.53 9.94 -12.49
C ARG A 71 24.01 8.67 -11.78
N ASN A 72 25.18 8.73 -11.15
CA ASN A 72 25.73 7.63 -10.37
C ASN A 72 24.83 7.23 -9.18
N GLU A 73 24.20 8.20 -8.50
CA GLU A 73 23.26 7.93 -7.42
C GLU A 73 21.97 7.28 -7.97
N VAL A 74 21.45 7.78 -9.09
CA VAL A 74 20.29 7.20 -9.76
C VAL A 74 20.57 5.76 -10.20
N ASP A 75 21.71 5.50 -10.84
CA ASP A 75 22.11 4.17 -11.29
C ASP A 75 22.25 3.19 -10.11
N ALA A 76 22.81 3.64 -8.98
CA ALA A 76 22.89 2.85 -7.76
C ALA A 76 21.51 2.52 -7.17
N LEU A 77 20.58 3.48 -7.14
CA LEU A 77 19.21 3.27 -6.67
C LEU A 77 18.45 2.25 -7.54
N MET A 78 18.63 2.31 -8.86
CA MET A 78 18.04 1.33 -9.79
C MET A 78 18.62 -0.07 -9.59
N GLY A 79 19.93 -0.17 -9.33
CA GLY A 79 20.59 -1.42 -8.95
C GLY A 79 19.99 -2.03 -7.68
N LEU A 80 19.83 -1.23 -6.62
CA LEU A 80 19.22 -1.66 -5.36
C LEU A 80 17.76 -2.09 -5.52
N LEU A 81 16.98 -1.38 -6.34
CA LEU A 81 15.61 -1.76 -6.66
C LEU A 81 15.57 -3.13 -7.35
N ARG A 82 16.45 -3.36 -8.34
CA ARG A 82 16.57 -4.66 -9.02
C ARG A 82 16.91 -5.78 -8.04
N GLU A 83 17.90 -5.57 -7.18
CA GLU A 83 18.30 -6.54 -6.15
C GLU A 83 17.16 -6.85 -5.19
N TYR A 84 16.46 -5.81 -4.71
CA TYR A 84 15.28 -5.97 -3.86
C TYR A 84 14.22 -6.84 -4.54
N LEU A 85 13.80 -6.50 -5.77
CA LEU A 85 12.77 -7.25 -6.51
C LEU A 85 13.16 -8.72 -6.73
N MET A 86 14.43 -9.00 -7.02
CA MET A 86 14.93 -10.38 -7.14
C MET A 86 14.86 -11.11 -5.80
N SER A 87 15.29 -10.46 -4.71
CA SER A 87 15.34 -11.08 -3.38
C SER A 87 13.96 -11.28 -2.74
N GLU A 88 12.99 -10.41 -3.02
CA GLU A 88 11.63 -10.48 -2.46
C GLU A 88 10.69 -11.36 -3.29
N ARG A 89 11.14 -11.91 -4.42
CA ARG A 89 10.27 -12.69 -5.30
C ARG A 89 9.59 -13.85 -4.57
N CYS A 90 10.33 -14.66 -3.81
CA CYS A 90 9.75 -15.77 -3.07
C CYS A 90 8.81 -15.24 -1.97
N GLU A 91 9.23 -14.21 -1.23
CA GLU A 91 8.41 -13.61 -0.19
C GLU A 91 7.05 -13.14 -0.73
N ILE A 92 7.03 -12.44 -1.86
CA ILE A 92 5.82 -11.91 -2.49
C ILE A 92 4.89 -13.05 -2.94
N LEU A 93 5.43 -14.06 -3.60
CA LEU A 93 4.62 -15.15 -4.17
C LEU A 93 4.12 -16.11 -3.10
N GLU A 94 4.97 -16.51 -2.15
CA GLU A 94 4.63 -17.47 -1.10
C GLU A 94 3.68 -16.88 -0.05
N ASN A 95 3.66 -15.55 0.14
CA ASN A 95 2.77 -14.87 1.08
C ASN A 95 1.51 -14.28 0.43
N ASP A 96 1.16 -14.71 -0.79
CA ASP A 96 -0.04 -14.26 -1.52
C ASP A 96 -0.15 -12.73 -1.64
N ILE A 97 0.98 -12.06 -1.89
CA ILE A 97 1.05 -10.62 -2.10
C ILE A 97 0.94 -10.33 -3.59
N ARG A 98 0.00 -9.45 -3.98
CA ARG A 98 -0.11 -8.91 -5.34
C ARG A 98 0.80 -7.71 -5.50
N LEU A 99 1.81 -7.80 -6.36
CA LEU A 99 2.70 -6.68 -6.65
C LEU A 99 2.11 -5.81 -7.77
N VAL A 100 2.00 -4.51 -7.52
CA VAL A 100 1.69 -3.50 -8.54
C VAL A 100 2.75 -2.39 -8.52
N ALA A 101 2.88 -1.69 -9.64
CA ALA A 101 3.78 -0.56 -9.76
C ALA A 101 3.00 0.64 -10.30
N ILE A 102 3.20 1.81 -9.69
CA ILE A 102 2.58 3.08 -10.09
C ILE A 102 3.67 4.11 -10.41
N GLY A 103 3.37 5.04 -11.31
CA GLY A 103 4.32 6.02 -11.85
C GLY A 103 4.78 5.68 -13.28
N ASP A 104 5.78 6.40 -13.77
CA ASP A 104 6.28 6.20 -15.13
C ASP A 104 7.27 5.03 -15.22
N ILE A 105 6.73 3.83 -15.33
CA ILE A 105 7.51 2.59 -15.41
C ILE A 105 8.38 2.54 -16.67
N SER A 106 8.00 3.25 -17.74
CA SER A 106 8.74 3.26 -19.00
C SER A 106 10.14 3.87 -18.88
N ARG A 107 10.33 4.74 -17.88
CA ARG A 107 11.62 5.39 -17.58
C ARG A 107 12.60 4.51 -16.81
N LEU A 108 12.12 3.40 -16.25
CA LEU A 108 13.01 2.48 -15.53
C LEU A 108 13.96 1.79 -16.51
N PRO A 109 15.25 1.59 -16.14
CA PRO A 109 16.19 0.82 -16.95
C PRO A 109 15.63 -0.56 -17.29
N GLU A 110 15.95 -1.08 -18.48
CA GLU A 110 15.48 -2.38 -18.97
C GLU A 110 15.72 -3.50 -17.95
N GLY A 111 16.93 -3.57 -17.38
CA GLY A 111 17.26 -4.60 -16.38
C GLY A 111 16.43 -4.55 -15.09
N VAL A 112 15.77 -3.43 -14.76
CA VAL A 112 14.79 -3.34 -13.67
C VAL A 112 13.43 -3.87 -14.15
N ARG A 113 12.97 -3.45 -15.34
CA ARG A 113 11.70 -3.88 -15.94
C ARG A 113 11.67 -5.40 -16.17
N ASP A 114 12.79 -5.99 -16.59
CA ASP A 114 12.96 -7.43 -16.80
C ASP A 114 12.72 -8.28 -15.55
N VAL A 115 12.85 -7.68 -14.36
CA VAL A 115 12.54 -8.35 -13.08
C VAL A 115 11.15 -7.96 -12.60
N LEU A 116 10.81 -6.67 -12.69
CA LEU A 116 9.55 -6.12 -12.18
C LEU A 116 8.32 -6.71 -12.91
N ASP A 117 8.31 -6.69 -14.23
CA ASP A 117 7.11 -7.05 -15.00
C ASP A 117 6.76 -8.55 -14.90
N PRO A 118 7.72 -9.49 -14.98
CA PRO A 118 7.43 -10.90 -14.72
C PRO A 118 6.91 -11.15 -13.30
N LEU A 119 7.43 -10.45 -12.28
CA LEU A 119 6.98 -10.60 -10.90
C LEU A 119 5.56 -10.05 -10.70
N ARG A 120 5.24 -8.90 -11.29
CA ARG A 120 3.86 -8.36 -11.30
C ARG A 120 2.89 -9.33 -11.98
N LYS A 121 3.29 -9.91 -13.11
CA LYS A 121 2.47 -10.91 -13.81
C LYS A 121 2.27 -12.17 -12.98
N ALA A 122 3.33 -12.69 -12.35
CA ALA A 122 3.29 -13.90 -11.54
C ALA A 122 2.41 -13.74 -10.28
N SER A 123 2.36 -12.53 -9.72
CA SER A 123 1.57 -12.21 -8.52
C SER A 123 0.18 -11.63 -8.82
N ALA A 124 -0.23 -11.54 -10.09
CA ALA A 124 -1.44 -10.80 -10.49
C ALA A 124 -2.74 -11.38 -9.90
N THR A 125 -2.77 -12.68 -9.61
CA THR A 125 -3.92 -13.39 -9.04
C THR A 125 -3.93 -13.44 -7.52
N ASN A 126 -2.87 -12.95 -6.87
CA ASN A 126 -2.74 -12.98 -5.42
C ASN A 126 -3.75 -12.02 -4.78
N ARG A 127 -4.23 -12.32 -3.57
CA ARG A 127 -5.39 -11.61 -2.99
C ARG A 127 -5.21 -11.14 -1.56
N GLN A 128 -4.24 -11.67 -0.83
CA GLN A 128 -4.12 -11.37 0.60
C GLN A 128 -3.73 -9.93 0.90
N MET A 129 -2.81 -9.35 0.12
CA MET A 129 -2.42 -7.95 0.25
C MET A 129 -1.93 -7.42 -1.10
N THR A 130 -2.22 -6.17 -1.43
CA THR A 130 -1.61 -5.48 -2.58
C THR A 130 -0.41 -4.66 -2.11
N LEU A 131 0.78 -4.96 -2.63
CA LEU A 131 1.97 -4.13 -2.47
C LEU A 131 2.13 -3.26 -3.72
N ALA A 132 1.99 -1.95 -3.56
CA ALA A 132 2.24 -0.98 -4.62
C ALA A 132 3.60 -0.30 -4.43
N LEU A 133 4.46 -0.39 -5.45
CA LEU A 133 5.71 0.37 -5.49
C LEU A 133 5.50 1.61 -6.35
N ALA A 134 5.68 2.79 -5.75
CA ALA A 134 5.66 4.05 -6.48
C ALA A 134 7.07 4.32 -7.04
N LEU A 135 7.20 4.18 -8.36
CA LEU A 135 8.47 4.15 -9.11
C LEU A 135 8.43 5.18 -10.23
N SER A 136 9.41 6.09 -10.25
CA SER A 136 9.32 7.30 -11.09
C SER A 136 7.97 7.99 -10.92
N TYR A 137 7.50 8.06 -9.68
CA TYR A 137 6.15 8.51 -9.36
C TYR A 137 6.14 9.96 -8.90
N GLY A 138 5.14 10.70 -9.34
CA GLY A 138 4.74 11.98 -8.77
C GLY A 138 3.27 12.23 -9.08
N ALA A 139 2.49 12.61 -8.07
CA ALA A 139 1.04 12.74 -8.21
C ALA A 139 0.64 13.87 -9.16
N ARG A 140 1.39 14.98 -9.20
CA ARG A 140 1.17 16.06 -10.17
C ARG A 140 1.34 15.57 -11.60
N GLU A 141 2.37 14.76 -11.86
CA GLU A 141 2.66 14.20 -13.17
C GLU A 141 1.63 13.14 -13.56
N GLU A 142 1.18 12.33 -12.61
CA GLU A 142 0.08 11.39 -12.78
C GLU A 142 -1.23 12.09 -13.18
N ILE A 143 -1.63 13.13 -12.44
CA ILE A 143 -2.84 13.92 -12.74
C ILE A 143 -2.72 14.58 -14.11
N ALA A 144 -1.56 15.15 -14.45
CA ALA A 144 -1.34 15.77 -15.75
C ALA A 144 -1.39 14.75 -16.90
N ALA A 145 -0.90 13.53 -16.69
CA ALA A 145 -0.99 12.45 -17.67
C ALA A 145 -2.45 12.00 -17.89
N ALA A 146 -3.21 11.77 -16.81
CA ALA A 146 -4.62 11.40 -16.88
C ALA A 146 -5.47 12.49 -17.55
N ALA A 147 -5.25 13.76 -17.21
CA ALA A 147 -5.93 14.89 -17.85
C ALA A 147 -5.64 14.96 -19.37
N ARG A 148 -4.40 14.68 -19.78
CA ARG A 148 -4.01 14.64 -21.20
C ARG A 148 -4.70 13.48 -21.93
N GLU A 149 -4.78 12.30 -21.32
CA GLU A 149 -5.47 11.14 -21.90
C GLU A 149 -6.96 11.44 -22.12
N LEU A 150 -7.65 11.97 -21.10
CA LEU A 150 -9.05 12.36 -21.18
C LEU A 150 -9.28 13.42 -22.27
N ALA A 151 -8.41 14.44 -22.35
CA ALA A 151 -8.49 15.46 -23.38
C ALA A 151 -8.30 14.86 -24.80
N MET A 152 -7.38 13.90 -24.97
CA MET A 152 -7.18 13.21 -26.25
C MET A 152 -8.37 12.34 -26.65
N GLU A 153 -9.01 11.66 -25.71
CA GLU A 153 -10.24 10.91 -25.95
C GLU A 153 -11.38 11.84 -26.38
N ALA A 154 -11.48 13.02 -25.75
CA ALA A 154 -12.49 14.01 -26.08
C ALA A 154 -12.28 14.63 -27.47
N VAL A 155 -11.04 15.01 -27.80
CA VAL A 155 -10.68 15.49 -29.16
C VAL A 155 -10.96 14.43 -30.23
N ALA A 156 -10.78 13.15 -29.90
CA ALA A 156 -11.07 12.04 -30.81
C ALA A 156 -12.57 11.68 -30.88
N GLY A 157 -13.45 12.41 -30.20
CA GLY A 157 -14.90 12.15 -30.17
C GLY A 157 -15.30 10.88 -29.43
N ARG A 158 -14.41 10.31 -28.59
CA ARG A 158 -14.69 9.11 -27.78
C ARG A 158 -15.22 9.43 -26.38
N LEU A 159 -15.14 10.69 -25.97
CA LEU A 159 -15.56 11.18 -24.65
C LEU A 159 -16.19 12.57 -24.82
N ASP A 160 -17.29 12.85 -24.12
CA ASP A 160 -17.84 14.20 -24.02
C ASP A 160 -17.03 15.00 -22.97
N PRO A 161 -16.37 16.12 -23.31
CA PRO A 161 -15.65 16.94 -22.34
C PRO A 161 -16.46 17.30 -21.09
N GLU A 162 -17.76 17.55 -21.23
CA GLU A 162 -18.64 17.93 -20.11
C GLU A 162 -18.92 16.77 -19.15
N SER A 163 -18.64 15.53 -19.56
CA SER A 163 -18.75 14.35 -18.71
C SER A 163 -17.51 14.11 -17.83
N ILE A 164 -16.45 14.92 -17.97
CA ILE A 164 -15.24 14.79 -17.16
C ILE A 164 -15.48 15.36 -15.76
N ASP A 165 -15.69 14.46 -14.79
CA ASP A 165 -15.85 14.77 -13.38
C ASP A 165 -14.71 14.17 -12.52
N GLY A 166 -14.83 14.31 -11.19
CA GLY A 166 -13.88 13.75 -10.25
C GLY A 166 -13.81 12.22 -10.30
N ALA A 167 -14.93 11.53 -10.51
CA ALA A 167 -14.97 10.07 -10.56
C ALA A 167 -14.27 9.54 -11.81
N LEU A 168 -14.49 10.18 -12.96
CA LEU A 168 -13.81 9.82 -14.20
C LEU A 168 -12.31 10.10 -14.13
N LEU A 169 -11.90 11.23 -13.56
CA LEU A 169 -10.49 11.52 -13.32
C LEU A 169 -9.87 10.47 -12.40
N ALA A 170 -10.51 10.17 -11.26
CA ALA A 170 -10.05 9.17 -10.31
C ALA A 170 -9.87 7.78 -10.96
N ALA A 171 -10.79 7.37 -11.82
CA ALA A 171 -10.71 6.11 -12.57
C ALA A 171 -9.50 6.04 -13.52
N ARG A 172 -8.91 7.18 -13.90
CA ARG A 172 -7.70 7.27 -14.75
C ARG A 172 -6.41 7.44 -13.97
N LEU A 173 -6.43 7.50 -12.63
CA LEU A 173 -5.22 7.60 -11.81
C LEU A 173 -4.75 6.19 -11.41
N PRO A 174 -3.59 5.70 -11.91
CA PRO A 174 -3.05 4.39 -11.51
C PRO A 174 -2.90 4.20 -10.01
N SER A 175 -2.57 5.27 -9.27
CA SER A 175 -2.45 5.26 -7.81
C SER A 175 -3.74 4.87 -7.08
N LEU A 176 -4.91 5.09 -7.67
CA LEU A 176 -6.21 4.73 -7.08
C LEU A 176 -6.66 3.31 -7.43
N SER A 177 -5.94 2.61 -8.31
CA SER A 177 -6.22 1.18 -8.59
C SER A 177 -6.03 0.26 -7.38
N VAL A 178 -5.39 0.77 -6.32
CA VAL A 178 -5.19 0.08 -5.03
C VAL A 178 -6.04 0.66 -3.89
N GLY A 179 -6.94 1.60 -4.19
CA GLY A 179 -7.74 2.34 -3.20
C GLY A 179 -7.14 3.71 -2.84
N GLU A 180 -7.92 4.48 -2.10
CA GLU A 180 -7.45 5.72 -1.45
C GLU A 180 -6.76 5.36 -0.13
N PRO A 181 -5.63 6.01 0.21
CA PRO A 181 -4.94 5.76 1.47
C PRO A 181 -5.77 6.27 2.65
N ASP A 182 -6.00 5.41 3.64
CA ASP A 182 -6.58 5.82 4.92
C ASP A 182 -5.53 6.47 5.82
N LEU A 183 -4.28 5.99 5.73
CA LEU A 183 -3.15 6.43 6.55
C LEU A 183 -1.90 6.62 5.68
N ILE A 184 -1.28 7.80 5.76
CA ILE A 184 0.03 8.06 5.18
C ILE A 184 1.05 8.30 6.29
N ILE A 185 2.10 7.48 6.31
CA ILE A 185 3.21 7.56 7.24
C ILE A 185 4.42 8.15 6.54
N ARG A 186 5.11 9.10 7.18
CA ARG A 186 6.40 9.59 6.72
C ARG A 186 7.43 9.56 7.83
N THR A 187 8.57 8.94 7.52
CA THR A 187 9.74 8.88 8.39
C THR A 187 10.69 10.08 8.19
N GLY A 188 11.68 10.21 9.06
CA GLY A 188 12.76 11.18 8.92
C GLY A 188 12.43 12.64 9.27
N GLY A 189 11.37 12.88 10.04
CA GLY A 189 11.07 14.18 10.68
C GLY A 189 10.44 15.23 9.79
N GLU A 190 10.39 15.00 8.48
CA GLU A 190 9.82 15.95 7.52
C GLU A 190 8.28 15.87 7.52
N GLN A 191 7.60 17.01 7.63
CA GLN A 191 6.14 17.08 7.70
C GLN A 191 5.52 17.56 6.39
N ARG A 192 5.63 16.75 5.32
CA ARG A 192 5.03 17.03 4.01
C ARG A 192 4.80 15.74 3.21
N LEU A 193 3.94 15.77 2.20
CA LEU A 193 3.71 14.61 1.31
C LEU A 193 4.73 14.48 0.18
N SER A 194 5.42 15.56 -0.20
CA SER A 194 6.42 15.52 -1.29
C SER A 194 5.89 14.90 -2.59
N ASN A 195 4.71 15.35 -3.05
CA ASN A 195 4.06 14.89 -4.29
C ASN A 195 3.64 13.41 -4.28
N PHE A 196 3.49 12.81 -3.09
CA PHE A 196 3.02 11.44 -2.92
C PHE A 196 1.48 11.39 -2.79
N LEU A 197 0.84 10.56 -3.63
CA LEU A 197 -0.60 10.21 -3.58
C LEU A 197 -1.58 11.38 -3.44
N LEU A 198 -1.27 12.57 -3.96
CA LEU A 198 -1.99 13.81 -3.64
C LEU A 198 -3.51 13.73 -3.83
N TYR A 199 -3.98 13.12 -4.91
CA TYR A 199 -5.42 13.02 -5.18
C TYR A 199 -6.12 12.11 -4.15
N GLY A 200 -5.61 10.88 -3.96
CA GLY A 200 -6.18 9.94 -2.98
C GLY A 200 -5.94 10.33 -1.52
N ALA A 201 -4.94 11.18 -1.25
CA ALA A 201 -4.61 11.63 0.11
C ALA A 201 -5.58 12.69 0.66
N ALA A 202 -6.63 13.07 -0.09
CA ALA A 202 -7.54 14.16 0.29
C ALA A 202 -8.15 14.01 1.68
N TYR A 203 -8.39 12.78 2.13
CA TYR A 203 -8.96 12.45 3.45
C TYR A 203 -8.07 11.52 4.27
N ALA A 204 -6.82 11.29 3.84
CA ALA A 204 -5.91 10.40 4.54
C ALA A 204 -5.45 11.02 5.87
N GLU A 205 -5.41 10.22 6.92
CA GLU A 205 -4.71 10.59 8.14
C GLU A 205 -3.19 10.63 7.91
N LEU A 206 -2.53 11.62 8.49
CA LEU A 206 -1.10 11.84 8.30
C LEU A 206 -0.33 11.56 9.59
N SER A 207 0.63 10.65 9.53
CA SER A 207 1.53 10.30 10.63
C SER A 207 2.97 10.64 10.27
N PHE A 208 3.56 11.56 11.02
CA PHE A 208 4.95 11.97 10.85
C PHE A 208 5.79 11.48 12.04
N THR A 209 6.96 10.92 11.77
CA THR A 209 7.90 10.48 12.81
C THR A 209 9.32 10.96 12.51
N GLU A 210 10.05 11.35 13.54
CA GLU A 210 11.46 11.73 13.46
C GLU A 210 12.38 10.54 13.17
N ARG A 211 11.90 9.32 13.43
CA ARG A 211 12.66 8.09 13.20
C ARG A 211 13.05 7.97 11.73
N LEU A 212 14.32 7.69 11.46
CA LEU A 212 14.83 7.46 10.11
C LEU A 212 14.37 6.09 9.59
N TRP A 213 14.10 5.98 8.29
CA TRP A 213 13.52 4.76 7.69
C TRP A 213 14.22 3.45 8.07
N PRO A 214 15.57 3.32 8.03
CA PRO A 214 16.20 2.05 8.38
C PRO A 214 15.99 1.62 9.85
N ASP A 215 15.75 2.58 10.75
CA ASP A 215 15.47 2.33 12.16
C ASP A 215 13.96 2.14 12.45
N PHE A 216 13.08 2.27 11.44
CA PHE A 216 11.63 2.10 11.56
C PHE A 216 11.26 0.63 11.81
N THR A 217 10.51 0.40 12.90
CA THR A 217 10.19 -0.94 13.44
C THR A 217 8.70 -1.25 13.37
N GLU A 218 8.35 -2.50 13.69
CA GLU A 218 6.95 -2.93 13.78
C GLU A 218 6.20 -2.12 14.87
N ASP A 219 6.85 -1.83 16.00
CA ASP A 219 6.27 -1.04 17.10
C ASP A 219 5.93 0.40 16.68
N ASP A 220 6.69 0.98 15.75
CA ASP A 220 6.42 2.33 15.21
C ASP A 220 5.22 2.31 14.25
N LEU A 221 5.14 1.28 13.40
CA LEU A 221 3.96 1.05 12.56
C LEU A 221 2.70 0.86 13.42
N PHE A 222 2.81 0.06 14.47
CA PHE A 222 1.73 -0.17 15.42
C PHE A 222 1.31 1.11 16.12
N ALA A 223 2.25 1.97 16.52
CA ALA A 223 1.94 3.27 17.11
C ALA A 223 1.15 4.16 16.13
N ALA A 224 1.54 4.18 14.85
CA ALA A 224 0.85 4.95 13.81
C ALA A 224 -0.56 4.42 13.55
N ILE A 225 -0.74 3.11 13.43
CA ILE A 225 -2.07 2.48 13.24
C ILE A 225 -2.95 2.70 14.47
N ALA A 226 -2.42 2.55 15.68
CA ALA A 226 -3.18 2.80 16.90
C ALA A 226 -3.61 4.28 17.01
N ALA A 227 -2.80 5.22 16.50
CA ALA A 227 -3.17 6.64 16.44
C ALA A 227 -4.29 6.90 15.44
N TYR A 228 -4.26 6.24 14.28
CA TYR A 228 -5.34 6.25 13.29
C TYR A 228 -6.64 5.71 13.90
N GLN A 229 -6.60 4.54 14.53
CA GLN A 229 -7.75 3.90 15.18
C GLN A 229 -8.44 4.76 16.24
N ARG A 230 -7.68 5.57 16.98
CA ARG A 230 -8.23 6.48 18.00
C ARG A 230 -9.02 7.65 17.40
N ARG A 231 -8.70 8.07 16.17
CA ARG A 231 -9.39 9.17 15.48
C ARG A 231 -10.69 8.70 14.85
N ASP A 232 -10.65 7.53 14.21
CA ASP A 232 -11.84 6.87 13.65
C ASP A 232 -12.81 6.31 14.73
N GLY A 233 -12.40 6.35 16.00
CA GLY A 233 -13.30 6.17 17.14
C GLY A 233 -14.27 7.35 17.37
N ALA A 234 -14.07 8.48 16.69
CA ALA A 234 -15.12 9.47 16.51
C ALA A 234 -16.07 8.98 15.41
N PRO A 235 -17.39 8.94 15.64
CA PRO A 235 -18.33 8.51 14.61
C PRO A 235 -18.07 9.31 13.33
N PRO A 236 -18.10 8.67 12.14
CA PRO A 236 -18.02 9.40 10.90
C PRO A 236 -19.08 10.51 10.92
N PRO A 237 -18.80 11.73 10.40
CA PRO A 237 -19.85 12.73 10.27
C PRO A 237 -21.01 12.07 9.55
N ALA A 238 -22.20 12.14 10.16
CA ALA A 238 -23.41 11.61 9.57
C ALA A 238 -23.48 12.15 8.14
N ARG A 239 -23.35 11.27 7.16
CA ARG A 239 -23.81 11.62 5.81
C ARG A 239 -25.31 11.80 6.00
N ASP A 240 -25.77 13.04 5.92
CA ASP A 240 -27.18 13.40 6.09
C ASP A 240 -28.03 12.48 5.21
N ALA A 241 -28.62 11.48 5.86
CA ALA A 241 -29.70 10.72 5.33
C ALA A 241 -30.97 11.47 5.71
N GLU A 242 -31.71 11.87 4.67
CA GLU A 242 -33.10 12.29 4.66
C GLU A 242 -33.41 13.78 4.89
N GLY A 243 -33.77 14.41 3.77
CA GLY A 243 -34.84 15.39 3.67
C GLY A 243 -35.79 15.00 2.53
N GLY A 244 -36.40 13.81 2.61
CA GLY A 244 -37.47 13.38 1.72
C GLY A 244 -38.80 14.01 2.12
N GLY A 245 -39.34 14.88 1.26
CA GLY A 245 -40.67 15.45 1.38
C GLY A 245 -41.40 15.41 0.04
N GLY A 246 -42.01 14.26 -0.26
CA GLY A 246 -43.26 14.09 -1.01
C GLY A 246 -43.40 14.64 -2.44
N GLY A 247 -43.44 13.73 -3.42
CA GLY A 247 -44.08 13.99 -4.72
C GLY A 247 -43.56 13.08 -5.85
N GLU A 248 -44.14 11.90 -6.01
CA GLU A 248 -44.02 11.10 -7.24
C GLU A 248 -44.97 11.67 -8.33
N PRO A 249 -44.67 11.53 -9.63
CA PRO A 249 -44.98 10.24 -10.26
C PRO A 249 -44.01 9.72 -11.33
N ALA A 250 -43.90 8.39 -11.33
CA ALA A 250 -43.92 7.45 -12.45
C ALA A 250 -42.88 7.50 -13.60
N SER A 251 -42.26 6.33 -13.73
CA SER A 251 -41.72 5.67 -14.94
C SER A 251 -40.27 5.98 -15.34
N ALA A 252 -39.37 5.02 -15.11
CA ALA A 252 -38.94 4.07 -16.15
C ALA A 252 -37.70 3.25 -15.69
N ARG A 253 -37.85 1.92 -15.79
CA ARG A 253 -36.84 0.93 -16.23
C ARG A 253 -35.48 0.87 -15.51
N GLY A 254 -35.42 -0.05 -14.54
CA GLY A 254 -34.53 -1.23 -14.52
C GLY A 254 -33.01 -1.06 -14.61
N ALA A 255 -32.32 -1.46 -13.53
CA ALA A 255 -31.11 -2.31 -13.59
C ALA A 255 -30.64 -2.72 -12.18
N LEU A 256 -30.57 -4.04 -11.99
CA LEU A 256 -29.53 -4.79 -11.26
C LEU A 256 -29.32 -4.51 -9.76
N ASP A 257 -29.94 -5.40 -8.97
CA ASP A 257 -29.59 -5.74 -7.59
C ASP A 257 -28.09 -6.08 -7.44
N ALA A 258 -27.42 -5.34 -6.56
CA ALA A 258 -26.13 -5.71 -5.99
C ALA A 258 -26.32 -6.07 -4.51
N GLU A 259 -26.67 -7.32 -4.24
CA GLU A 259 -26.64 -7.84 -2.87
C GLU A 259 -25.18 -8.00 -2.39
N ARG A 260 -24.84 -7.33 -1.29
CA ARG A 260 -23.68 -7.65 -0.44
C ARG A 260 -24.17 -8.37 0.81
N PRO A 261 -23.64 -9.56 1.11
CA PRO A 261 -23.54 -9.95 2.51
C PRO A 261 -22.15 -10.51 2.81
N TRP A 262 -21.39 -9.86 3.68
CA TRP A 262 -20.40 -10.58 4.48
C TRP A 262 -20.70 -10.35 5.96
N ARG A 263 -21.15 -11.41 6.62
CA ARG A 263 -21.13 -11.56 8.08
C ARG A 263 -19.75 -12.08 8.46
N ALA A 264 -19.15 -11.48 9.50
CA ALA A 264 -17.93 -11.97 10.12
C ALA A 264 -18.08 -13.46 10.50
N ARG A 265 -17.10 -14.29 10.14
CA ARG A 265 -16.96 -15.65 10.67
C ARG A 265 -15.94 -15.61 11.80
N GLU A 266 -16.38 -15.98 13.00
CA GLU A 266 -15.52 -16.26 14.14
C GLU A 266 -14.61 -17.45 13.83
N ILE A 267 -13.30 -17.29 14.05
CA ILE A 267 -12.32 -18.37 13.98
C ILE A 267 -12.21 -18.97 15.38
N ALA A 268 -12.75 -20.18 15.55
CA ALA A 268 -12.54 -20.97 16.77
C ALA A 268 -11.16 -21.66 16.74
N ALA A 269 -10.40 -21.51 17.82
CA ALA A 269 -9.15 -22.24 18.05
C ALA A 269 -9.42 -23.72 18.42
N PRO A 270 -8.56 -24.68 18.04
CA PRO A 270 -8.76 -26.08 18.39
C PRO A 270 -8.36 -26.35 19.85
N ALA A 271 -9.28 -26.98 20.59
CA ALA A 271 -9.02 -27.55 21.91
C ALA A 271 -8.24 -28.86 21.78
N SER A 272 -7.10 -28.97 22.46
CA SER A 272 -6.39 -30.24 22.64
C SER A 272 -7.05 -31.02 23.79
N GLN A 273 -7.68 -32.14 23.46
CA GLN A 273 -8.11 -33.13 24.45
C GLN A 273 -6.92 -34.00 24.85
N ALA A 274 -6.57 -33.95 26.14
CA ALA A 274 -5.81 -34.99 26.81
C ALA A 274 -6.72 -36.22 26.96
N SER A 275 -6.29 -37.38 26.43
CA SER A 275 -6.86 -38.66 26.81
C SER A 275 -5.83 -39.47 27.59
N HIS A 276 -6.19 -39.75 28.85
CA HIS A 276 -5.61 -40.81 29.65
C HIS A 276 -5.96 -42.16 29.01
N GLY A 277 -4.95 -43.02 28.87
CA GLY A 277 -5.11 -44.43 28.55
C GLY A 277 -4.10 -45.24 29.35
N SER A 278 -4.48 -45.62 30.56
CA SER A 278 -3.87 -46.70 31.34
C SER A 278 -4.15 -48.04 30.66
N HIS A 279 -3.13 -48.87 30.45
CA HIS A 279 -3.26 -50.33 30.55
C HIS A 279 -1.93 -51.01 30.86
N ASP A 280 -2.12 -52.11 31.57
CA ASP A 280 -1.26 -52.88 32.45
C ASP A 280 -0.27 -53.78 31.68
N GLY A 281 0.70 -54.31 32.43
CA GLY A 281 1.83 -55.06 31.92
C GLY A 281 1.52 -56.50 31.51
N SER A 282 2.48 -57.10 30.81
CA SER A 282 2.91 -58.49 31.07
C SER A 282 4.20 -58.81 30.31
N ARG A 283 4.98 -59.68 30.97
CA ARG A 283 6.33 -60.14 30.67
C ARG A 283 6.39 -61.12 29.49
N THR A 284 7.64 -61.34 29.05
CA THR A 284 8.32 -62.51 28.39
C THR A 284 8.85 -62.11 27.01
N GLY A 285 10.09 -62.36 26.58
CA GLY A 285 11.24 -63.09 27.10
C GLY A 285 12.24 -63.29 25.94
N VAL A 286 13.51 -63.52 26.30
CA VAL A 286 14.73 -63.70 25.47
C VAL A 286 15.41 -62.42 25.00
#